data_AF-A0A197KEW7-F1
#
_entry.id   AF-A0A197KEW7-F1
#
_cell.length_a   1.000
_cell.length_b   1.000
_cell.length_c   1.000
_cell.angle_alpha   90.00
_cell.angle_beta   90.00
_cell.angle_gamma   90.00
#
_symmetry.space_group_name_H-M   'P 1'
#
loop_
_entity.id
_entity.type
_entity.pdbx_description
1 polymer ?
#
loop_
_entity_poly.entity_id
_entity_poly.type
_entity_poly.pdbx_seq_one_letter_code
_entity_poly.pdbx_strand_id
1 'polypeptide(L)'
;MANAQVPAYEAARVSKCKMPGVVAYTFDDGPYIYNDQLLEILKKKNVVATFYLVGQMVNKTLQQQGSLKKMLEHGHQLASHTYTHSNLDLMTEAEMKSEISRTSDVMFANSGVRPRYMRAPEGRCADACTKVMKELGLVISYWNVDTNDWRHVGEKTPALAVQKSMEEINRVIVQGSNPATDSFILLQHEIHPFSVEHLADVVIDAILKKGYRFVSMEECIGEPAYLEGSVVPTTATTAPVTPTATSSTGIPATTTGAGAGTGTGTGAGAGAGTGTGGVTVPTTSAAKGDNGAGVKSAAGWSLSLTAAAAALGLALF
;
A
#
# COMPACT_ATOMS: atom_id res chain seq x y z
N MET A 1 -23.08 -30.42 21.37
CA MET A 1 -22.52 -29.66 20.22
C MET A 1 -21.02 -29.83 20.28
N ALA A 2 -20.42 -30.45 19.27
CA ALA A 2 -19.01 -30.85 19.32
C ALA A 2 -18.12 -29.61 19.29
N ASN A 3 -17.24 -29.53 20.29
CA ASN A 3 -16.19 -28.54 20.43
C ASN A 3 -15.14 -28.83 19.34
N ALA A 4 -15.30 -28.23 18.16
CA ALA A 4 -14.28 -28.29 17.13
C ALA A 4 -13.12 -27.41 17.61
N GLN A 5 -12.10 -28.07 18.16
CA GLN A 5 -10.87 -27.44 18.60
C GLN A 5 -10.16 -26.90 17.36
N VAL A 6 -10.32 -25.59 17.11
CA VAL A 6 -9.52 -24.85 16.14
C VAL A 6 -8.06 -25.17 16.45
N PRO A 7 -7.25 -25.66 15.48
CA PRO A 7 -5.85 -25.95 15.73
C PRO A 7 -5.21 -24.71 16.36
N ALA A 8 -4.50 -24.89 17.48
CA ALA A 8 -3.81 -23.81 18.16
C ALA A 8 -2.72 -23.27 17.21
N TYR A 9 -3.07 -22.29 16.40
CA TYR A 9 -2.14 -21.61 15.52
C TYR A 9 -1.41 -20.56 16.34
N GLU A 10 -0.09 -20.54 16.28
CA GLU A 10 0.66 -19.37 16.75
C GLU A 10 0.24 -18.17 15.90
N ALA A 11 -0.09 -17.03 16.51
CA ALA A 11 -0.26 -15.79 15.75
C ALA A 11 1.06 -15.47 15.06
N ALA A 12 1.14 -15.75 13.76
CA ALA A 12 2.32 -15.45 12.98
C ALA A 12 2.40 -13.93 12.80
N ARG A 13 3.39 -13.30 13.44
CA ARG A 13 3.80 -11.93 13.12
C ARG A 13 4.65 -11.98 11.87
N VAL A 14 4.20 -11.36 10.79
CA VAL A 14 4.86 -11.42 9.48
C VAL A 14 5.18 -10.02 8.98
N SER A 15 6.43 -9.79 8.56
CA SER A 15 6.88 -8.50 8.02
C SER A 15 7.59 -8.62 6.66
N LYS A 16 7.79 -9.85 6.17
CA LYS A 16 8.43 -10.16 4.89
C LYS A 16 7.83 -11.45 4.32
N CYS A 17 7.78 -11.57 2.99
CA CYS A 17 7.34 -12.82 2.35
C CYS A 17 8.36 -13.94 2.56
N LYS A 18 7.87 -15.18 2.66
CA LYS A 18 8.73 -16.37 2.87
C LYS A 18 9.54 -16.76 1.62
N MET A 19 9.09 -16.36 0.44
CA MET A 19 9.78 -16.61 -0.83
C MET A 19 10.39 -15.32 -1.39
N PRO A 20 11.58 -15.37 -2.03
CA PRO A 20 12.17 -14.23 -2.73
C PRO A 20 11.43 -13.92 -4.04
N GLY A 21 11.72 -12.76 -4.62
CA GLY A 21 11.24 -12.36 -5.95
C GLY A 21 9.79 -11.86 -5.97
N VAL A 22 9.17 -11.70 -4.81
CA VAL A 22 7.77 -11.28 -4.67
C VAL A 22 7.60 -10.01 -3.86
N VAL A 23 6.55 -9.26 -4.19
CA VAL A 23 6.03 -8.14 -3.41
C VAL A 23 4.55 -8.38 -3.12
N ALA A 24 4.18 -8.43 -1.84
CA ALA A 24 2.79 -8.29 -1.44
C ALA A 24 2.45 -6.79 -1.38
N TYR A 25 1.71 -6.30 -2.37
CA TYR A 25 1.27 -4.90 -2.39
C TYR A 25 -0.02 -4.77 -1.58
N THR A 26 0.02 -3.95 -0.53
CA THR A 26 -1.05 -3.88 0.45
C THR A 26 -1.59 -2.46 0.58
N PHE A 27 -2.92 -2.35 0.71
CA PHE A 27 -3.63 -1.09 0.87
C PHE A 27 -4.46 -1.08 2.16
N ASP A 28 -4.25 -0.09 3.01
CA ASP A 28 -4.94 0.07 4.29
C ASP A 28 -6.10 1.08 4.21
N ASP A 29 -6.91 1.09 5.27
CA ASP A 29 -7.98 2.05 5.60
C ASP A 29 -9.24 2.03 4.73
N GLY A 30 -9.22 1.25 3.65
CA GLY A 30 -10.36 1.07 2.76
C GLY A 30 -11.56 0.34 3.40
N PRO A 31 -12.66 0.15 2.66
CA PRO A 31 -12.87 0.60 1.28
C PRO A 31 -13.25 2.08 1.22
N TYR A 32 -12.78 2.79 0.19
CA TYR A 32 -13.14 4.21 -0.02
C TYR A 32 -13.55 4.52 -1.47
N ILE A 33 -13.84 5.80 -1.74
CA ILE A 33 -14.40 6.25 -3.02
C ILE A 33 -13.46 6.02 -4.21
N TYR A 34 -12.16 5.81 -3.96
CA TYR A 34 -11.14 5.59 -4.99
C TYR A 34 -10.95 4.10 -5.36
N ASN A 35 -11.60 3.17 -4.66
CA ASN A 35 -11.41 1.73 -4.86
C ASN A 35 -11.61 1.32 -6.33
N ASP A 36 -12.70 1.74 -6.98
CA ASP A 36 -12.97 1.32 -8.37
C ASP A 36 -11.87 1.77 -9.33
N GLN A 37 -11.27 2.95 -9.12
CA GLN A 37 -10.14 3.42 -9.91
C GLN A 37 -8.88 2.60 -9.63
N LEU A 38 -8.60 2.27 -8.36
CA LEU A 38 -7.46 1.45 -7.99
C LEU A 38 -7.57 0.04 -8.61
N LEU A 39 -8.75 -0.58 -8.54
CA LEU A 39 -9.02 -1.88 -9.15
C LEU A 39 -8.76 -1.87 -10.67
N GLU A 40 -9.11 -0.79 -11.37
CA GLU A 40 -8.81 -0.65 -12.79
C GLU A 40 -7.31 -0.49 -13.08
N ILE A 41 -6.56 0.21 -12.23
CA ILE A 41 -5.09 0.31 -12.34
C ILE A 41 -4.46 -1.08 -12.16
N LEU A 42 -4.84 -1.79 -11.08
CA LEU A 42 -4.32 -3.12 -10.77
C LEU A 42 -4.62 -4.12 -11.89
N LYS A 43 -5.85 -4.10 -12.41
CA LYS A 43 -6.29 -4.94 -13.53
C LYS A 43 -5.50 -4.66 -14.81
N LYS A 44 -5.31 -3.40 -15.19
CA LYS A 44 -4.52 -3.02 -16.38
C LYS A 44 -3.08 -3.49 -16.30
N LYS A 45 -2.52 -3.54 -15.10
CA LYS A 45 -1.15 -4.01 -14.86
C LYS A 45 -1.05 -5.51 -14.54
N ASN A 46 -2.19 -6.23 -14.52
CA ASN A 46 -2.27 -7.64 -14.12
C ASN A 46 -1.64 -7.91 -12.74
N VAL A 47 -1.95 -7.05 -11.78
CA VAL A 47 -1.42 -7.09 -10.41
C VAL A 47 -2.47 -7.55 -9.43
N VAL A 48 -2.10 -8.47 -8.54
CA VAL A 48 -2.89 -8.84 -7.37
C VAL A 48 -2.40 -8.05 -6.15
N ALA A 49 -3.33 -7.54 -5.34
CA ALA A 49 -3.05 -6.81 -4.11
C ALA A 49 -3.83 -7.40 -2.92
N THR A 50 -3.51 -6.94 -1.72
CA THR A 50 -4.24 -7.26 -0.48
C THR A 50 -4.80 -5.99 0.15
N PHE A 51 -6.09 -5.97 0.46
CA PHE A 51 -6.77 -4.81 1.04
C PHE A 51 -7.10 -5.04 2.52
N TYR A 52 -6.51 -4.25 3.41
CA TYR A 52 -6.81 -4.26 4.84
C TYR A 52 -7.93 -3.28 5.13
N LEU A 53 -9.13 -3.82 5.35
CA LEU A 53 -10.36 -3.03 5.40
C LEU A 53 -10.80 -2.70 6.84
N VAL A 54 -11.21 -1.46 7.05
CA VAL A 54 -11.81 -0.97 8.29
C VAL A 54 -13.32 -1.24 8.27
N GLY A 55 -13.83 -1.92 9.30
CA GLY A 55 -15.23 -2.37 9.34
C GLY A 55 -16.26 -1.22 9.23
N GLN A 56 -16.00 -0.06 9.86
CA GLN A 56 -16.84 1.13 9.70
C GLN A 56 -16.89 1.64 8.26
N MET A 57 -15.78 1.53 7.53
CA MET A 57 -15.71 1.98 6.14
C MET A 57 -16.50 1.04 5.22
N VAL A 58 -16.46 -0.27 5.48
CA VAL A 58 -17.30 -1.25 4.79
C VAL A 58 -18.79 -0.90 4.97
N ASN A 59 -19.20 -0.53 6.17
CA ASN A 59 -20.62 -0.27 6.47
C ASN A 59 -21.11 1.15 6.14
N LYS A 60 -20.26 2.00 5.54
CA LYS A 60 -20.55 3.43 5.38
C LYS A 60 -21.51 3.74 4.23
N THR A 61 -21.41 3.04 3.10
CA THR A 61 -22.32 3.18 1.96
C THR A 61 -22.53 1.87 1.21
N LEU A 62 -23.60 1.78 0.41
CA LEU A 62 -23.82 0.63 -0.48
C LEU A 62 -22.66 0.43 -1.48
N GLN A 63 -22.02 1.51 -1.92
CA GLN A 63 -20.86 1.44 -2.81
C GLN A 63 -19.70 0.71 -2.11
N GLN A 64 -19.38 1.10 -0.88
CA GLN A 64 -18.29 0.50 -0.09
C GLN A 64 -18.57 -0.96 0.29
N GLN A 65 -19.83 -1.30 0.58
CA GLN A 65 -20.26 -2.68 0.75
C GLN A 65 -20.01 -3.52 -0.52
N GLY A 66 -20.34 -2.96 -1.69
CA GLY A 66 -20.13 -3.61 -2.98
C GLY A 66 -18.66 -3.76 -3.38
N SER A 67 -17.76 -2.93 -2.87
CA SER A 67 -16.32 -2.97 -3.19
C SER A 67 -15.67 -4.31 -2.86
N LEU A 68 -16.08 -4.97 -1.77
CA LEU A 68 -15.46 -6.22 -1.33
C LEU A 68 -15.64 -7.35 -2.35
N LYS A 69 -16.84 -7.46 -2.96
CA LYS A 69 -17.08 -8.46 -4.00
C LYS A 69 -16.25 -8.17 -5.24
N LYS A 70 -16.18 -6.91 -5.66
CA LYS A 70 -15.34 -6.49 -6.81
C LYS A 70 -13.86 -6.81 -6.59
N MET A 71 -13.34 -6.55 -5.39
CA MET A 71 -11.97 -6.90 -5.02
C MET A 71 -11.73 -8.42 -5.19
N LEU A 72 -12.63 -9.26 -4.68
CA LEU A 72 -12.55 -10.72 -4.82
C LEU A 72 -12.69 -11.19 -6.27
N GLU A 73 -13.64 -10.62 -7.03
CA GLU A 73 -13.86 -10.94 -8.45
C GLU A 73 -12.65 -10.61 -9.32
N HIS A 74 -11.86 -9.61 -8.92
CA HIS A 74 -10.59 -9.24 -9.56
C HIS A 74 -9.38 -10.05 -9.02
N GLY A 75 -9.61 -11.04 -8.16
CA GLY A 75 -8.57 -11.92 -7.63
C GLY A 75 -7.73 -11.31 -6.51
N HIS A 76 -8.17 -10.21 -5.91
CA HIS A 76 -7.48 -9.59 -4.77
C HIS A 76 -7.85 -10.24 -3.45
N GLN A 77 -6.96 -10.12 -2.46
CA GLN A 77 -7.19 -10.64 -1.12
C GLN A 77 -7.82 -9.56 -0.23
N LEU A 78 -8.73 -9.98 0.64
CA LEU A 78 -9.30 -9.14 1.71
C LEU A 78 -8.66 -9.49 3.05
N ALA A 79 -8.29 -8.47 3.81
CA ALA A 79 -7.69 -8.56 5.15
C ALA A 79 -8.41 -7.59 6.11
N SER A 80 -8.27 -7.81 7.42
CA SER A 80 -8.92 -7.00 8.45
C SER A 80 -8.03 -5.87 8.95
N HIS A 81 -8.61 -4.68 9.17
CA HIS A 81 -7.93 -3.54 9.78
C HIS A 81 -8.68 -2.97 10.99
N THR A 82 -9.27 -3.84 11.82
CA THR A 82 -10.18 -3.50 12.96
C THR A 82 -11.47 -2.82 12.50
N TYR A 83 -12.38 -2.51 13.42
CA TYR A 83 -13.69 -1.95 13.06
C TYR A 83 -13.64 -0.43 13.01
N THR A 84 -12.96 0.17 13.97
CA THR A 84 -12.90 1.62 14.19
C THR A 84 -11.55 2.25 13.86
N HIS A 85 -10.56 1.44 13.43
CA HIS A 85 -9.17 1.88 13.27
C HIS A 85 -8.53 2.36 14.61
N SER A 86 -8.92 1.74 15.73
CA SER A 86 -8.36 2.07 17.02
C SER A 86 -7.07 1.32 17.31
N ASN A 87 -6.16 1.97 18.03
CA ASN A 87 -4.94 1.34 18.53
C ASN A 87 -5.28 0.24 19.55
N LEU A 88 -4.95 -1.01 19.19
CA LEU A 88 -5.28 -2.19 19.98
C LEU A 88 -4.52 -2.27 21.30
N ASP A 89 -3.36 -1.62 21.42
CA ASP A 89 -2.57 -1.62 22.67
C ASP A 89 -3.20 -0.74 23.77
N LEU A 90 -4.21 0.06 23.42
CA LEU A 90 -4.96 0.89 24.36
C LEU A 90 -6.30 0.25 24.80
N MET A 91 -6.54 -0.99 24.39
CA MET A 91 -7.80 -1.70 24.60
C MET A 91 -7.67 -2.84 25.60
N THR A 92 -8.79 -3.20 26.22
CA THR A 92 -8.94 -4.48 26.92
C THR A 92 -9.05 -5.64 25.92
N GLU A 93 -8.78 -6.88 26.34
CA GLU A 93 -8.93 -8.05 25.47
C GLU A 93 -10.35 -8.20 24.90
N ALA A 94 -11.38 -7.81 25.67
CA ALA A 94 -12.77 -7.86 25.24
C ALA A 94 -13.06 -6.83 24.14
N GLU A 95 -12.52 -5.62 24.25
CA GLU A 95 -12.62 -4.58 23.23
C GLU A 95 -11.88 -4.98 21.96
N MET A 96 -10.66 -5.53 22.07
CA MET A 96 -9.92 -6.07 20.91
C MET A 96 -10.73 -7.16 20.20
N LYS A 97 -11.27 -8.13 20.93
CA LYS A 97 -12.11 -9.19 20.36
C LYS A 97 -13.34 -8.63 19.64
N SER A 98 -13.97 -7.60 20.21
CA SER A 98 -15.09 -6.88 19.59
C SER A 98 -14.70 -6.18 18.29
N GLU A 99 -13.57 -5.47 18.27
CA GLU A 99 -13.07 -4.82 17.06
C GLU A 99 -12.83 -5.83 15.93
N ILE A 100 -12.28 -7.00 16.25
CA ILE A 100 -12.01 -8.05 15.27
C ILE A 100 -13.29 -8.76 14.82
N SER A 101 -14.16 -9.14 15.75
CA SER A 101 -15.38 -9.90 15.41
C SER A 101 -16.34 -9.04 14.57
N ARG A 102 -16.52 -7.76 14.92
CA ARG A 102 -17.41 -6.84 14.17
C ARG A 102 -16.90 -6.62 12.74
N THR A 103 -15.59 -6.50 12.56
CA THR A 103 -15.02 -6.40 11.21
C THR A 103 -15.18 -7.70 10.43
N SER A 104 -14.92 -8.84 11.06
CA SER A 104 -15.14 -10.15 10.43
C SER A 104 -16.60 -10.33 9.99
N ASP A 105 -17.57 -9.95 10.83
CA ASP A 105 -19.00 -10.09 10.55
C ASP A 105 -19.45 -9.19 9.40
N VAL A 106 -19.07 -7.91 9.39
CA VAL A 106 -19.46 -7.00 8.31
C VAL A 106 -18.80 -7.39 6.99
N MET A 107 -17.55 -7.86 7.02
CA MET A 107 -16.87 -8.34 5.81
C MET A 107 -17.55 -9.62 5.30
N PHE A 108 -17.85 -10.58 6.16
CA PHE A 108 -18.55 -11.82 5.77
C PHE A 108 -19.92 -11.54 5.18
N ALA A 109 -20.72 -10.65 5.79
CA ALA A 109 -22.04 -10.27 5.28
C ALA A 109 -22.00 -9.69 3.86
N ASN A 110 -20.92 -8.99 3.50
CA ASN A 110 -20.79 -8.30 2.22
C ASN A 110 -19.97 -9.07 1.17
N SER A 111 -19.24 -10.10 1.56
CA SER A 111 -18.28 -10.78 0.66
C SER A 111 -18.29 -12.31 0.74
N GLY A 112 -18.89 -12.88 1.78
CA GLY A 112 -18.86 -14.32 2.05
C GLY A 112 -17.56 -14.82 2.68
N VAL A 113 -16.59 -13.96 2.97
CA VAL A 113 -15.29 -14.36 3.54
C VAL A 113 -15.01 -13.71 4.89
N ARG A 114 -14.32 -14.45 5.76
CA ARG A 114 -13.79 -13.97 7.05
C ARG A 114 -12.28 -13.91 6.97
N PRO A 115 -11.65 -12.72 6.96
CA PRO A 115 -10.20 -12.62 6.85
C PRO A 115 -9.46 -13.34 7.98
N ARG A 116 -8.40 -14.06 7.61
CA ARG A 116 -7.44 -14.60 8.58
C ARG A 116 -6.26 -13.67 8.80
N TYR A 117 -5.96 -12.82 7.82
CA TYR A 117 -4.93 -11.79 7.92
C TYR A 117 -5.54 -10.52 8.50
N MET A 118 -4.83 -9.93 9.47
CA MET A 118 -5.12 -8.61 9.98
C MET A 118 -3.84 -7.78 10.06
N ARG A 119 -3.98 -6.47 9.96
CA ARG A 119 -2.93 -5.51 10.30
C ARG A 119 -3.46 -4.64 11.42
N ALA A 120 -2.68 -4.46 12.46
CA ALA A 120 -3.09 -3.61 13.57
C ALA A 120 -2.91 -2.13 13.19
N PRO A 121 -3.90 -1.25 13.45
CA PRO A 121 -3.76 0.20 13.28
C PRO A 121 -2.48 0.72 13.93
N GLU A 122 -1.85 1.70 13.29
CA GLU A 122 -0.56 2.29 13.69
C GLU A 122 0.63 1.30 13.76
N GLY A 123 0.45 0.05 13.30
CA GLY A 123 1.44 -1.01 13.47
C GLY A 123 1.63 -1.43 14.94
N ARG A 124 0.63 -1.21 15.79
CA ARG A 124 0.74 -1.43 17.25
C ARG A 124 -0.06 -2.66 17.68
N CYS A 125 0.68 -3.70 18.09
CA CYS A 125 0.14 -4.93 18.63
C CYS A 125 1.21 -5.59 19.51
N ALA A 126 1.19 -5.24 20.80
CA ALA A 126 2.04 -5.77 21.85
C ALA A 126 1.51 -7.14 22.34
N ASP A 127 1.94 -7.57 23.54
CA ASP A 127 1.70 -8.93 24.02
C ASP A 127 0.22 -9.27 24.20
N ALA A 128 -0.58 -8.35 24.78
CA ALA A 128 -2.01 -8.56 24.97
C ALA A 128 -2.75 -8.69 23.62
N CYS A 129 -2.44 -7.80 22.67
CA CYS A 129 -2.95 -7.88 21.31
C CYS A 129 -2.53 -9.19 20.62
N THR A 130 -1.25 -9.56 20.71
CA THR A 130 -0.71 -10.79 20.10
C THR A 130 -1.39 -12.03 20.65
N LYS A 131 -1.63 -12.08 21.97
CA LYS A 131 -2.38 -13.14 22.63
C LYS A 131 -3.80 -13.25 22.07
N VAL A 132 -4.52 -12.14 21.95
CA VAL A 132 -5.89 -12.13 21.39
C VAL A 132 -5.89 -12.62 19.94
N MET A 133 -4.97 -12.16 19.10
CA MET A 133 -4.90 -12.60 17.69
C MET A 133 -4.61 -14.10 17.59
N LYS A 134 -3.78 -14.64 18.50
CA LYS A 134 -3.48 -16.07 18.58
C LYS A 134 -4.72 -16.88 18.94
N GLU A 135 -5.46 -16.45 19.95
CA GLU A 135 -6.72 -17.09 20.35
C GLU A 135 -7.76 -17.09 19.22
N LEU A 136 -7.73 -16.08 18.35
CA LEU A 136 -8.63 -15.95 17.19
C LEU A 136 -8.08 -16.62 15.91
N GLY A 137 -6.88 -17.22 15.95
CA GLY A 137 -6.26 -17.88 14.80
C GLY A 137 -5.81 -16.93 13.67
N LEU A 138 -5.54 -15.67 14.00
CA LEU A 138 -5.22 -14.62 13.03
C LEU A 138 -3.71 -14.44 12.81
N VAL A 139 -3.36 -14.04 11.59
CA VAL A 139 -2.00 -13.64 11.19
C VAL A 139 -1.86 -12.12 11.33
N ILE A 140 -0.86 -11.68 12.09
CA ILE A 140 -0.57 -10.26 12.30
C ILE A 140 0.42 -9.79 11.24
N SER A 141 -0.06 -8.96 10.33
CA SER A 141 0.69 -8.46 9.19
C SER A 141 1.33 -7.11 9.51
N TYR A 142 2.62 -7.00 9.22
CA TYR A 142 3.40 -5.78 9.20
C TYR A 142 3.85 -5.49 7.76
N TRP A 143 4.87 -4.67 7.60
CA TRP A 143 5.51 -4.33 6.34
C TRP A 143 7.01 -4.18 6.57
N ASN A 144 7.79 -4.30 5.49
CA ASN A 144 9.22 -3.99 5.48
C ASN A 144 9.55 -2.86 4.50
N VAL A 145 8.55 -2.31 3.79
CA VAL A 145 8.63 -1.09 2.99
C VAL A 145 7.36 -0.29 3.18
N ASP A 146 7.51 1.00 3.46
CA ASP A 146 6.40 1.96 3.62
C ASP A 146 6.54 3.05 2.55
N THR A 147 5.51 3.26 1.75
CA THR A 147 5.49 4.38 0.79
C THR A 147 5.48 5.73 1.47
N ASN A 148 5.10 5.79 2.76
CA ASN A 148 4.85 7.01 3.52
C ASN A 148 3.83 7.94 2.83
N ASP A 149 2.94 7.39 2.00
CA ASP A 149 1.96 8.16 1.23
C ASP A 149 1.08 9.04 2.14
N TRP A 150 0.68 8.52 3.29
CA TRP A 150 -0.06 9.25 4.31
C TRP A 150 0.65 10.52 4.82
N ARG A 151 2.00 10.57 4.80
CA ARG A 151 2.77 11.78 5.19
C ARG A 151 2.78 12.87 4.13
N HIS A 152 2.45 12.50 2.89
CA HIS A 152 2.55 13.37 1.72
C HIS A 152 1.18 13.82 1.21
N VAL A 153 0.14 13.54 1.99
CA VAL A 153 -1.17 14.16 1.81
C VAL A 153 -1.05 15.67 2.01
N GLY A 154 -1.48 16.45 1.02
CA GLY A 154 -1.45 17.92 1.09
C GLY A 154 -0.16 18.58 0.61
N GLU A 155 0.77 17.83 0.00
CA GLU A 155 1.89 18.43 -0.72
C GLU A 155 1.42 19.38 -1.83
N LYS A 156 2.26 20.36 -2.18
CA LYS A 156 1.91 21.44 -3.12
C LYS A 156 1.42 20.94 -4.48
N THR A 157 1.94 19.81 -4.94
CA THR A 157 1.52 19.16 -6.18
C THR A 157 1.50 17.65 -5.99
N PRO A 158 0.65 16.92 -6.72
CA PRO A 158 0.68 15.46 -6.71
C PRO A 158 2.04 14.89 -7.13
N ALA A 159 2.72 15.54 -8.07
CA ALA A 159 4.06 15.14 -8.52
C ALA A 159 5.09 15.17 -7.37
N LEU A 160 5.02 16.16 -6.47
CA LEU A 160 5.90 16.23 -5.30
C LEU A 160 5.56 15.12 -4.28
N ALA A 161 4.28 14.83 -4.08
CA ALA A 161 3.85 13.73 -3.21
C ALA A 161 4.33 12.38 -3.73
N VAL A 162 4.19 12.14 -5.04
CA VAL A 162 4.71 10.93 -5.72
C VAL A 162 6.23 10.86 -5.59
N GLN A 163 6.94 11.95 -5.89
CA GLN A 163 8.40 11.99 -5.78
C GLN A 163 8.85 11.55 -4.38
N LYS A 164 8.29 12.14 -3.32
CA LYS A 164 8.64 11.84 -1.94
C LYS A 164 8.30 10.40 -1.55
N SER A 165 7.10 9.93 -1.92
CA SER A 165 6.69 8.55 -1.61
C SER A 165 7.55 7.51 -2.34
N MET A 166 8.03 7.85 -3.54
CA MET A 166 8.94 7.00 -4.32
C MET A 166 10.38 7.00 -3.81
N GLU A 167 10.78 7.89 -2.90
CA GLU A 167 12.15 7.91 -2.33
C GLU A 167 12.46 6.58 -1.64
N GLU A 168 11.56 6.08 -0.80
CA GLU A 168 11.74 4.83 -0.06
C GLU A 168 11.70 3.61 -0.99
N ILE A 169 10.78 3.60 -1.96
CA ILE A 169 10.67 2.54 -2.97
C ILE A 169 11.94 2.45 -3.81
N ASN A 170 12.46 3.61 -4.25
CA ASN A 170 13.68 3.67 -5.03
C ASN A 170 14.89 3.20 -4.21
N ARG A 171 14.99 3.65 -2.96
CA ARG A 171 16.09 3.30 -2.06
C ARG A 171 16.09 1.81 -1.72
N VAL A 172 14.96 1.27 -1.26
CA VAL A 172 14.88 -0.10 -0.73
C VAL A 172 14.72 -1.13 -1.83
N ILE A 173 13.76 -0.93 -2.74
CA ILE A 173 13.42 -1.94 -3.75
C ILE A 173 14.25 -1.76 -5.02
N VAL A 174 14.21 -0.59 -5.65
CA VAL A 174 14.82 -0.41 -6.99
C VAL A 174 16.35 -0.50 -6.92
N GLN A 175 16.97 0.17 -5.96
CA GLN A 175 18.42 0.26 -5.82
C GLN A 175 18.96 -0.75 -4.81
N GLY A 176 18.30 -0.89 -3.66
CA GLY A 176 18.81 -1.61 -2.49
C GLY A 176 18.51 -3.10 -2.41
N SER A 177 17.87 -3.71 -3.43
CA SER A 177 17.44 -5.10 -3.37
C SER A 177 17.82 -5.95 -4.58
N ASN A 178 17.75 -7.26 -4.38
CA ASN A 178 17.91 -8.26 -5.43
C ASN A 178 16.72 -9.24 -5.45
N PRO A 179 15.93 -9.31 -6.54
CA PRO A 179 14.79 -10.23 -6.65
C PRO A 179 15.14 -11.70 -6.43
N ALA A 180 16.40 -12.11 -6.61
CA ALA A 180 16.81 -13.49 -6.34
C ALA A 180 16.84 -13.83 -4.83
N THR A 181 16.93 -12.82 -3.95
CA THR A 181 17.16 -13.01 -2.51
C THR A 181 16.17 -12.26 -1.63
N ASP A 182 15.53 -11.23 -2.15
CA ASP A 182 14.67 -10.32 -1.38
C ASP A 182 13.20 -10.46 -1.73
N SER A 183 12.37 -9.96 -0.82
CA SER A 183 10.92 -9.92 -0.95
C SER A 183 10.36 -8.85 -0.03
N PHE A 184 9.15 -8.38 -0.34
CA PHE A 184 8.58 -7.23 0.35
C PHE A 184 7.11 -7.41 0.67
N ILE A 185 6.71 -6.84 1.81
CA ILE A 185 5.32 -6.48 2.09
C ILE A 185 5.30 -4.95 2.08
N LEU A 186 4.55 -4.39 1.14
CA LEU A 186 4.54 -2.97 0.84
C LEU A 186 3.27 -2.32 1.37
N LEU A 187 3.42 -1.31 2.23
CA LEU A 187 2.31 -0.51 2.80
C LEU A 187 2.01 0.74 1.96
N GLN A 188 0.73 0.94 1.67
CA GLN A 188 0.14 2.14 1.07
C GLN A 188 -1.32 2.28 1.55
N HIS A 189 -1.98 3.42 1.34
CA HIS A 189 -3.36 3.67 1.77
C HIS A 189 -4.24 4.10 0.60
N GLU A 190 -5.34 3.39 0.34
CA GLU A 190 -6.23 3.69 -0.79
C GLU A 190 -7.25 4.81 -0.50
N ILE A 191 -7.23 5.39 0.70
CA ILE A 191 -8.11 6.49 1.11
C ILE A 191 -7.63 7.86 0.61
N HIS A 192 -6.43 7.94 0.05
CA HIS A 192 -5.82 9.19 -0.41
C HIS A 192 -5.85 9.30 -1.94
N PRO A 193 -6.35 10.41 -2.52
CA PRO A 193 -6.51 10.54 -3.96
C PRO A 193 -5.19 10.38 -4.69
N PHE A 194 -4.13 11.09 -4.28
CA PHE A 194 -2.84 11.00 -4.98
C PHE A 194 -2.21 9.60 -4.89
N SER A 195 -2.49 8.87 -3.80
CA SER A 195 -1.97 7.51 -3.59
C SER A 195 -2.54 6.55 -4.64
N VAL A 196 -3.83 6.69 -4.96
CA VAL A 196 -4.48 5.90 -6.02
C VAL A 196 -4.21 6.47 -7.41
N GLU A 197 -4.47 7.76 -7.61
CA GLU A 197 -4.50 8.40 -8.93
C GLU A 197 -3.12 8.54 -9.58
N HIS A 198 -2.05 8.59 -8.78
CA HIS A 198 -0.72 8.93 -9.28
C HIS A 198 0.40 8.03 -8.76
N LEU A 199 0.31 7.52 -7.53
CA LEU A 199 1.39 6.73 -6.94
C LEU A 199 1.33 5.25 -7.32
N ALA A 200 0.14 4.63 -7.25
CA ALA A 200 0.00 3.18 -7.44
C ALA A 200 0.58 2.68 -8.77
N ASP A 201 0.28 3.36 -9.88
CA ASP A 201 0.78 3.00 -11.22
C ASP A 201 2.31 3.03 -11.31
N VAL A 202 2.92 4.08 -10.74
CA VAL A 202 4.37 4.31 -10.76
C VAL A 202 5.11 3.31 -9.88
N VAL A 203 4.53 2.98 -8.71
CA VAL A 203 5.06 1.94 -7.81
C VAL A 203 5.05 0.58 -8.52
N ILE A 204 3.95 0.23 -9.17
CA ILE A 204 3.82 -1.03 -9.91
C ILE A 204 4.89 -1.12 -11.00
N ASP A 205 5.03 -0.08 -11.83
CA ASP A 205 6.00 -0.08 -12.93
C ASP A 205 7.44 -0.19 -12.44
N ALA A 206 7.79 0.50 -11.34
CA ALA A 206 9.13 0.42 -10.77
C ALA A 206 9.47 -0.99 -10.26
N ILE A 207 8.51 -1.64 -9.59
CA ILE A 207 8.68 -2.98 -9.01
C ILE A 207 8.75 -4.05 -10.10
N LEU A 208 7.86 -4.00 -11.10
CA LEU A 208 7.89 -4.93 -12.24
C LEU A 208 9.19 -4.77 -13.04
N LYS A 209 9.62 -3.54 -13.32
CA LYS A 209 10.88 -3.26 -14.02
C LYS A 209 12.10 -3.81 -13.29
N LYS A 210 12.06 -3.83 -11.96
CA LYS A 210 13.15 -4.40 -11.14
C LYS A 210 13.19 -5.94 -11.22
N GLY A 211 12.11 -6.59 -11.65
CA GLY A 211 12.03 -8.04 -11.82
C GLY A 211 11.29 -8.77 -10.70
N TYR A 212 10.55 -8.04 -9.86
CA TYR A 212 9.64 -8.64 -8.89
C TYR A 212 8.27 -8.93 -9.52
N ARG A 213 7.54 -9.88 -8.93
CA ARG A 213 6.12 -10.11 -9.22
C ARG A 213 5.25 -9.76 -8.01
N PHE A 214 4.04 -9.34 -8.27
CA PHE A 214 3.08 -9.04 -7.22
C PHE A 214 2.28 -10.28 -6.83
N VAL A 215 2.02 -10.43 -5.53
CA VAL A 215 1.32 -11.58 -4.94
C VAL A 215 0.36 -11.14 -3.84
N SER A 216 -0.60 -12.01 -3.51
CA SER A 216 -1.42 -11.85 -2.31
C SER A 216 -0.61 -12.13 -1.04
N MET A 217 -1.13 -11.73 0.12
CA MET A 217 -0.55 -12.08 1.42
C MET A 217 -0.61 -13.59 1.71
N GLU A 218 -1.61 -14.30 1.20
CA GLU A 218 -1.70 -15.77 1.23
C GLU A 218 -0.52 -16.41 0.52
N GLU A 219 -0.22 -16.01 -0.72
CA GLU A 219 0.94 -16.55 -1.44
C GLU A 219 2.27 -16.10 -0.82
N CYS A 220 2.36 -14.83 -0.39
CA CYS A 220 3.54 -14.27 0.27
C CYS A 220 3.96 -15.04 1.54
N ILE A 221 2.99 -15.49 2.34
CA ILE A 221 3.22 -16.11 3.66
C ILE A 221 2.98 -17.63 3.66
N GLY A 222 2.21 -18.15 2.72
CA GLY A 222 1.85 -19.58 2.64
C GLY A 222 0.83 -20.02 3.69
N GLU A 223 -0.06 -19.12 4.12
CA GLU A 223 -1.14 -19.41 5.06
C GLU A 223 -2.50 -19.07 4.40
N PRO A 224 -3.56 -19.85 4.66
CA PRO A 224 -4.89 -19.57 4.12
C PRO A 224 -5.34 -18.12 4.31
N ALA A 225 -5.83 -17.47 3.25
CA ALA A 225 -6.31 -16.08 3.29
C ALA A 225 -7.46 -15.86 4.29
N TYR A 226 -8.30 -16.88 4.48
CA TYR A 226 -9.57 -16.78 5.18
C TYR A 226 -9.75 -17.88 6.24
N LEU A 227 -10.56 -17.59 7.26
CA LEU A 227 -10.98 -18.55 8.27
C LEU A 227 -11.97 -19.56 7.69
N GLU A 228 -12.06 -20.74 8.32
CA GLU A 228 -12.99 -21.80 7.94
C GLU A 228 -14.44 -21.30 7.85
N GLY A 229 -15.20 -21.83 6.89
CA GLY A 229 -16.57 -21.41 6.60
C GLY A 229 -16.69 -20.20 5.65
N SER A 230 -15.56 -19.65 5.19
CA SER A 230 -15.53 -18.64 4.13
C SER A 230 -15.83 -19.24 2.76
N VAL A 231 -16.57 -18.50 1.93
CA VAL A 231 -16.90 -18.86 0.54
C VAL A 231 -16.26 -17.83 -0.39
N VAL A 232 -15.17 -18.24 -1.05
CA VAL A 232 -14.48 -17.40 -2.04
C VAL A 232 -15.14 -17.60 -3.41
N PRO A 233 -15.50 -16.54 -4.15
CA PRO A 233 -16.02 -16.67 -5.51
C PRO A 233 -15.06 -17.46 -6.41
N THR A 234 -15.60 -18.48 -7.10
CA THR A 234 -14.83 -19.42 -7.95
C THR A 234 -14.09 -18.75 -9.12
N THR A 235 -14.42 -17.50 -9.45
CA THR A 235 -13.74 -16.71 -10.49
C THR A 235 -12.37 -16.17 -10.07
N ALA A 236 -12.00 -16.24 -8.78
CA ALA A 236 -10.75 -15.70 -8.25
C ALA A 236 -9.49 -16.55 -8.51
N THR A 237 -9.61 -17.71 -9.17
CA THR A 237 -8.42 -18.50 -9.56
C THR A 237 -7.93 -18.01 -10.93
N THR A 238 -7.08 -17.00 -10.95
CA THR A 238 -6.17 -16.81 -12.07
C THR A 238 -5.31 -18.08 -12.18
N ALA A 239 -5.39 -18.74 -13.33
CA ALA A 239 -4.56 -19.89 -13.66
C ALA A 239 -3.07 -19.55 -13.44
N PRO A 240 -2.22 -20.52 -13.07
CA PRO A 240 -0.79 -20.25 -12.88
C PRO A 240 -0.20 -19.72 -14.19
N VAL A 241 0.23 -18.45 -14.17
CA VAL A 241 0.98 -17.86 -15.26
C VAL A 241 2.35 -18.53 -15.27
N THR A 242 2.48 -19.57 -16.08
CA THR A 242 3.77 -20.20 -16.35
C THR A 242 4.59 -19.20 -17.17
N PRO A 243 5.82 -18.83 -16.78
CA PRO A 243 6.64 -17.97 -17.61
C PRO A 243 7.08 -18.77 -18.84
N THR A 244 6.53 -18.44 -20.00
CA THR A 244 7.08 -18.92 -21.27
C THR A 244 8.46 -18.32 -21.43
N ALA A 245 9.49 -19.11 -21.17
CA ALA A 245 10.87 -18.79 -21.51
C ALA A 245 10.99 -18.75 -23.04
N THR A 246 10.99 -17.56 -23.63
CA THR A 246 11.40 -17.40 -25.03
C THR A 246 12.92 -17.46 -25.08
N SER A 247 13.44 -18.65 -25.39
CA SER A 247 14.83 -18.87 -25.77
C SER A 247 15.19 -18.06 -27.01
N SER A 248 16.12 -17.12 -26.86
CA SER A 248 16.76 -16.41 -27.95
C SER A 248 17.80 -17.32 -28.62
N THR A 249 17.57 -17.71 -29.87
CA THR A 249 18.62 -18.18 -30.79
C THR A 249 18.79 -17.14 -31.89
N GLY A 250 20.03 -16.67 -32.07
CA GLY A 250 20.37 -15.53 -32.91
C GLY A 250 20.43 -15.78 -34.43
N ILE A 251 20.19 -14.70 -35.18
CA ILE A 251 21.02 -14.04 -36.23
C ILE A 251 21.55 -14.95 -37.38
N PRO A 252 21.39 -14.58 -38.67
CA PRO A 252 22.13 -13.42 -39.19
C PRO A 252 21.50 -12.47 -40.21
N ALA A 253 22.15 -11.30 -40.24
CA ALA A 253 21.94 -10.15 -41.09
C ALA A 253 22.19 -10.43 -42.58
N THR A 254 21.55 -9.65 -43.45
CA THR A 254 22.03 -9.39 -44.80
C THR A 254 21.66 -7.97 -45.21
N THR A 255 22.65 -7.26 -45.76
CA THR A 255 22.64 -5.86 -46.19
C THR A 255 22.29 -5.68 -47.68
N THR A 256 21.96 -4.43 -48.05
CA THR A 256 21.87 -3.79 -49.40
C THR A 256 20.53 -3.96 -50.14
N GLY A 257 19.94 -2.95 -50.80
CA GLY A 257 20.44 -1.63 -51.20
C GLY A 257 19.31 -0.66 -51.61
N ALA A 258 19.74 0.49 -52.14
CA ALA A 258 19.04 1.77 -52.28
C ALA A 258 17.89 1.84 -53.32
N GLY A 259 17.05 2.88 -53.17
CA GLY A 259 16.12 3.34 -54.21
C GLY A 259 15.38 4.62 -53.79
N ALA A 260 15.79 5.75 -54.35
CA ALA A 260 15.21 7.08 -54.17
C ALA A 260 13.85 7.23 -54.89
N GLY A 261 13.00 8.14 -54.38
CA GLY A 261 11.75 8.53 -55.03
C GLY A 261 11.10 9.74 -54.37
N THR A 262 11.41 10.91 -54.92
CA THR A 262 10.81 12.24 -54.68
C THR A 262 9.30 12.30 -54.95
N GLY A 263 8.58 13.11 -54.17
CA GLY A 263 7.18 13.47 -54.44
C GLY A 263 6.69 14.62 -53.55
N THR A 264 6.81 15.84 -54.07
CA THR A 264 6.26 17.12 -53.58
C THR A 264 4.72 17.14 -53.57
N GLY A 265 4.12 17.82 -52.59
CA GLY A 265 2.68 18.14 -52.58
C GLY A 265 2.28 19.12 -51.48
N THR A 266 2.27 20.40 -51.83
CA THR A 266 1.72 21.56 -51.10
C THR A 266 0.20 21.48 -50.88
N GLY A 267 -0.30 22.08 -49.80
CA GLY A 267 -1.72 22.41 -49.67
C GLY A 267 -2.11 23.00 -48.31
N ALA A 268 -2.18 24.32 -48.23
CA ALA A 268 -2.72 25.09 -47.10
C ALA A 268 -4.26 25.03 -47.06
N GLY A 269 -4.85 25.25 -45.89
CA GLY A 269 -6.29 25.45 -45.73
C GLY A 269 -6.69 25.80 -44.30
N ALA A 270 -6.92 27.09 -44.05
CA ALA A 270 -7.47 27.66 -42.82
C ALA A 270 -8.97 27.37 -42.67
N GLY A 271 -9.48 27.41 -41.43
CA GLY A 271 -10.91 27.39 -41.15
C GLY A 271 -11.23 27.59 -39.67
N ALA A 272 -11.59 28.83 -39.32
CA ALA A 272 -12.09 29.24 -38.02
C ALA A 272 -13.51 28.71 -37.74
N GLY A 273 -13.88 28.56 -36.47
CA GLY A 273 -15.24 28.21 -36.05
C GLY A 273 -15.44 28.30 -34.54
N THR A 274 -15.91 29.46 -34.12
CA THR A 274 -16.37 29.86 -32.77
C THR A 274 -17.52 29.01 -32.22
N GLY A 275 -17.56 28.85 -30.89
CA GLY A 275 -18.70 28.27 -30.17
C GLY A 275 -18.62 28.49 -28.66
N THR A 276 -19.09 29.65 -28.22
CA THR A 276 -19.30 30.09 -26.83
C THR A 276 -20.36 29.28 -26.08
N GLY A 277 -20.17 29.04 -24.78
CA GLY A 277 -21.24 28.63 -23.88
C GLY A 277 -20.76 28.00 -22.57
N GLY A 278 -20.39 28.83 -21.59
CA GLY A 278 -19.97 28.36 -20.26
C GLY A 278 -20.42 29.33 -19.17
N VAL A 279 -21.57 29.01 -18.60
CA VAL A 279 -22.29 29.72 -17.54
C VAL A 279 -21.48 29.76 -16.24
N THR A 280 -21.48 30.91 -15.59
CA THR A 280 -20.89 31.21 -14.28
C THR A 280 -21.79 30.79 -13.12
N VAL A 281 -21.19 30.82 -11.90
CA VAL A 281 -21.79 30.97 -10.53
C VAL A 281 -21.67 29.69 -9.64
N PRO A 282 -21.33 29.79 -8.33
CA PRO A 282 -20.32 30.61 -7.67
C PRO A 282 -19.44 29.80 -6.68
N THR A 283 -18.28 30.38 -6.34
CA THR A 283 -17.42 29.98 -5.23
C THR A 283 -17.99 30.45 -3.89
N THR A 284 -18.10 29.54 -2.90
CA THR A 284 -18.24 29.91 -1.49
C THR A 284 -16.92 29.70 -0.75
N SER A 285 -16.52 30.78 -0.11
CA SER A 285 -15.38 31.01 0.76
C SER A 285 -15.40 30.15 2.03
N ALA A 286 -14.26 29.53 2.37
CA ALA A 286 -13.97 29.05 3.72
C ALA A 286 -12.71 29.74 4.25
N ALA A 287 -12.81 30.22 5.48
CA ALA A 287 -11.91 31.16 6.12
C ALA A 287 -10.59 30.52 6.58
N LYS A 288 -9.60 31.40 6.61
CA LYS A 288 -8.21 31.26 7.01
C LYS A 288 -8.06 31.00 8.51
N GLY A 289 -7.24 30.01 8.88
CA GLY A 289 -6.76 29.78 10.23
C GLY A 289 -5.26 29.49 10.19
N ASP A 290 -4.45 30.53 10.33
CA ASP A 290 -2.99 30.45 10.44
C ASP A 290 -2.60 29.84 11.79
N ASN A 291 -1.60 28.94 11.80
CA ASN A 291 -0.64 28.80 12.90
C ASN A 291 0.66 28.21 12.35
N GLY A 292 1.60 29.11 12.05
CA GLY A 292 2.96 28.76 11.62
C GLY A 292 3.85 28.37 12.79
N ALA A 293 4.68 27.35 12.57
CA ALA A 293 5.90 27.15 13.33
C ALA A 293 7.09 27.39 12.38
N GLY A 294 7.64 28.60 12.44
CA GLY A 294 8.84 28.98 11.72
C GLY A 294 10.09 28.52 12.46
N VAL A 295 10.93 27.75 11.76
CA VAL A 295 12.33 27.50 12.11
C VAL A 295 13.14 28.75 11.79
N LYS A 296 14.03 29.21 12.69
CA LYS A 296 15.17 30.05 12.30
C LYS A 296 16.48 29.67 13.00
N SER A 297 17.51 29.75 12.17
CA SER A 297 18.91 29.33 12.28
C SER A 297 19.79 30.23 13.16
N ALA A 298 20.80 29.59 13.76
CA ALA A 298 22.24 29.90 13.81
C ALA A 298 22.84 31.29 14.16
N ALA A 299 23.84 31.19 15.05
CA ALA A 299 25.17 31.85 15.10
C ALA A 299 25.33 33.27 15.70
N GLY A 300 26.33 33.42 16.60
CA GLY A 300 27.00 34.72 16.84
C GLY A 300 27.51 35.03 18.25
N TRP A 301 28.62 34.41 18.67
CA TRP A 301 29.75 34.90 19.48
C TRP A 301 29.62 36.14 20.38
N SER A 302 30.01 35.99 21.65
CA SER A 302 30.90 36.94 22.34
C SER A 302 31.68 36.26 23.48
N LEU A 303 33.01 36.31 23.40
CA LEU A 303 33.94 36.03 24.50
C LEU A 303 33.94 37.21 25.48
N SER A 304 34.10 36.94 26.77
CA SER A 304 34.99 37.72 27.66
C SER A 304 35.35 36.92 28.92
N LEU A 305 36.64 37.04 29.26
CA LEU A 305 37.46 36.35 30.26
C LEU A 305 36.95 36.43 31.71
N THR A 306 37.33 35.45 32.54
CA THR A 306 38.19 35.68 33.73
C THR A 306 38.72 34.39 34.37
N ALA A 307 40.05 34.41 34.60
CA ALA A 307 40.91 33.75 35.60
C ALA A 307 40.49 32.38 36.19
N ALA A 308 41.23 31.29 35.96
CA ALA A 308 42.56 30.92 36.51
C ALA A 308 42.55 30.50 37.99
N ALA A 309 42.74 29.20 38.25
CA ALA A 309 43.70 28.67 39.23
C ALA A 309 43.76 27.14 39.14
N ALA A 310 44.95 26.63 38.85
CA ALA A 310 45.31 25.23 38.95
C ALA A 310 45.76 24.90 40.38
N ALA A 311 45.47 23.69 40.85
CA ALA A 311 46.24 23.05 41.91
C ALA A 311 46.22 21.52 41.72
N LEU A 312 47.37 21.00 41.29
CA LEU A 312 47.81 19.62 41.42
C LEU A 312 48.44 19.43 42.81
N GLY A 313 48.26 18.25 43.41
CA GLY A 313 48.97 17.79 44.61
C GLY A 313 48.21 16.60 45.24
N LEU A 314 48.49 15.35 44.88
CA LEU A 314 49.57 14.46 45.33
C LEU A 314 49.42 13.94 46.79
N ALA A 315 49.30 12.61 46.88
CA ALA A 315 49.85 11.68 47.89
C ALA A 315 49.18 11.43 49.26
N LEU A 316 49.09 10.11 49.56
CA LEU A 316 49.14 9.40 50.88
C LEU A 316 47.95 9.68 51.83
N PHE A 317 47.10 8.71 52.19
CA PHE A 317 47.32 7.36 52.73
C PHE A 317 46.19 6.40 52.32
#